data_AF-A0A6J1WJF5-F1
#
_entry.id   AF-A0A6J1WJF5-F1
#
_cell.length_a   1.000
_cell.length_b   1.000
_cell.length_c   1.000
_cell.angle_alpha   90.00
_cell.angle_beta   90.00
_cell.angle_gamma   90.00
#
_symmetry.space_group_name_H-M   'P 1'
#
loop_
_entity.id
_entity.type
_entity.pdbx_description
1 polymer ?
#
loop_
_entity_poly.entity_id
_entity_poly.type
_entity_poly.pdbx_seq_one_letter_code
_entity_poly.pdbx_strand_id
1 'polypeptide(L)'
;LKIINYAGIFYTNLITYYGNKRIFFNNFNTFSLGLEIWGTFSRQNGQPRMEMTFTNKAMQPMSGFAIQLNKNSFGVCPAGGLVVGALGAGGAAEAPLSLATSGPVQRMEPLNNLQVAIKNNVDVFYFACLIPVHILFTEDGQLDKRVFLSTWKEIPAANEVQHTLSNVIGTADSIAQKMTLNNIFTIAKRNVEGQDMLYQSLKLTNNIWVLLELKLQPGNPEATLSLKSRTVEVATCIFQAYEAIIKS
;
A
#
# COMPACT_ATOMS: atom_id res chain seq x y z
N LEU A 1 8.95 13.02 -20.89
CA LEU A 1 9.70 11.82 -21.33
C LEU A 1 8.82 10.59 -21.12
N LYS A 2 8.83 9.66 -22.08
CA LYS A 2 8.09 8.37 -22.04
C LYS A 2 8.30 7.66 -20.70
N ILE A 3 7.21 7.32 -20.02
CA ILE A 3 7.21 6.38 -18.89
C ILE A 3 7.52 5.01 -19.49
N ILE A 4 8.73 4.51 -19.30
CA ILE A 4 9.10 3.15 -19.65
C ILE A 4 8.71 2.29 -18.45
N ASN A 5 7.61 1.54 -18.58
CA ASN A 5 7.17 0.56 -17.59
C ASN A 5 8.07 -0.68 -17.68
N TYR A 6 8.99 -0.85 -16.72
CA TYR A 6 9.59 -2.15 -16.44
C TYR A 6 8.87 -2.74 -15.23
N ALA A 7 7.90 -3.64 -15.49
CA ALA A 7 7.44 -4.58 -14.48
C ALA A 7 8.51 -5.68 -14.37
N GLY A 8 9.31 -5.64 -13.31
CA GLY A 8 10.26 -6.70 -13.01
C GLY A 8 9.53 -7.94 -12.47
N ILE A 9 9.59 -9.05 -13.21
CA ILE A 9 9.07 -10.36 -12.78
C ILE A 9 10.17 -11.00 -11.92
N PHE A 10 9.96 -11.07 -10.61
CA PHE A 10 10.78 -11.91 -9.72
C PHE A 10 10.07 -13.24 -9.49
N TYR A 11 10.74 -14.33 -9.84
CA TYR A 11 10.23 -15.70 -9.76
C TYR A 11 10.31 -16.25 -8.32
N THR A 12 9.25 -16.04 -7.53
CA THR A 12 8.90 -16.93 -6.39
C THR A 12 7.37 -16.96 -6.25
N ASN A 13 6.80 -18.17 -6.14
CA ASN A 13 5.37 -18.44 -6.16
C ASN A 13 4.60 -17.72 -5.03
N LEU A 14 3.40 -17.18 -5.37
CA LEU A 14 2.46 -16.35 -4.58
C LEU A 14 2.76 -14.85 -4.64
N ILE A 15 2.28 -14.18 -5.70
CA ILE A 15 2.54 -12.76 -5.94
C ILE A 15 1.49 -11.90 -5.22
N THR A 16 1.88 -11.27 -4.12
CA THR A 16 1.19 -10.09 -3.56
C THR A 16 1.35 -8.91 -4.53
N TYR A 17 0.34 -8.04 -4.61
CA TYR A 17 0.40 -6.85 -5.46
C TYR A 17 1.61 -5.99 -5.09
N TYR A 18 2.37 -5.60 -6.12
CA TYR A 18 3.55 -4.74 -5.99
C TYR A 18 3.44 -3.62 -7.01
N GLY A 19 3.28 -2.39 -6.52
CA GLY A 19 3.18 -1.22 -7.38
C GLY A 19 4.52 -0.84 -8.02
N ASN A 20 4.49 -0.31 -9.23
CA ASN A 20 5.69 0.24 -9.90
C ASN A 20 6.33 1.35 -9.05
N LYS A 21 7.68 1.42 -9.07
CA LYS A 21 8.42 2.56 -8.53
C LYS A 21 7.95 3.87 -9.18
N ARG A 22 7.73 4.89 -8.36
CA ARG A 22 7.42 6.27 -8.77
C ARG A 22 8.49 7.20 -8.21
N ILE A 23 8.58 8.40 -8.76
CA ILE A 23 9.46 9.43 -8.18
C ILE A 23 8.89 9.83 -6.82
N PHE A 24 9.64 9.58 -5.75
CA PHE A 24 9.32 10.07 -4.41
C PHE A 24 9.90 11.46 -4.18
N PHE A 25 11.10 11.70 -4.70
CA PHE A 25 11.78 13.00 -4.60
C PHE A 25 12.61 13.28 -5.84
N ASN A 26 12.51 14.51 -6.32
CA ASN A 26 13.32 14.99 -7.43
C ASN A 26 13.51 16.50 -7.32
N ASN A 27 14.77 16.93 -7.19
CA ASN A 27 15.10 18.35 -7.10
C ASN A 27 15.99 18.78 -8.27
N PHE A 28 15.34 19.10 -9.40
CA PHE A 28 16.01 19.64 -10.59
C PHE A 28 16.14 21.18 -10.58
N ASN A 29 15.49 21.90 -9.66
CA ASN A 29 15.31 23.36 -9.77
C ASN A 29 16.12 24.22 -8.78
N THR A 30 17.01 23.62 -7.98
CA THR A 30 18.05 24.36 -7.27
C THR A 30 19.40 23.82 -7.73
N PHE A 31 20.25 24.71 -8.24
CA PHE A 31 21.54 24.48 -8.91
C PHE A 31 22.59 23.63 -8.16
N SER A 32 22.25 22.86 -7.13
CA SER A 32 23.28 22.30 -6.24
C SER A 32 22.95 21.07 -5.40
N LEU A 33 21.91 20.24 -5.66
CA LEU A 33 21.77 19.03 -4.81
C LEU A 33 21.56 17.68 -5.51
N GLY A 34 21.18 17.63 -6.80
CA GLY A 34 21.29 16.47 -7.70
C GLY A 34 20.76 15.09 -7.26
N LEU A 35 20.18 14.96 -6.07
CA LEU A 35 19.67 13.70 -5.55
C LEU A 35 18.27 13.41 -6.11
N GLU A 36 18.10 12.24 -6.73
CA GLU A 36 16.81 11.72 -7.16
C GLU A 36 16.52 10.42 -6.39
N ILE A 37 15.31 10.29 -5.87
CA ILE A 37 14.86 9.09 -5.16
C ILE A 37 13.58 8.59 -5.83
N TRP A 38 13.68 7.39 -6.41
CA TRP A 38 12.52 6.62 -6.83
C TRP A 38 12.14 5.64 -5.73
N GLY A 39 10.86 5.37 -5.55
CA GLY A 39 10.45 4.31 -4.67
C GLY A 39 9.04 3.79 -4.86
N THR A 40 8.78 2.69 -4.17
CA THR A 40 7.47 2.06 -4.01
C THR A 40 7.44 1.39 -2.63
N PHE A 41 6.36 0.70 -2.32
CA PHE A 41 6.23 -0.09 -1.12
C PHE A 41 5.94 -1.54 -1.47
N SER A 42 6.45 -2.45 -0.64
CA SER A 42 6.17 -3.88 -0.73
C SER A 42 5.76 -4.42 0.64
N ARG A 43 5.16 -5.61 0.65
CA ARG A 43 5.09 -6.48 1.82
C ARG A 43 5.70 -7.82 1.42
N GLN A 44 6.72 -8.26 2.14
CA GLN A 44 7.40 -9.52 1.89
C GLN A 44 7.53 -10.28 3.20
N ASN A 45 7.09 -11.54 3.24
CA ASN A 45 7.15 -12.39 4.43
C ASN A 45 6.59 -11.72 5.69
N GLY A 46 5.44 -11.02 5.55
CA GLY A 46 4.80 -10.29 6.65
C GLY A 46 5.45 -8.95 7.03
N GLN A 47 6.55 -8.55 6.37
CA GLN A 47 7.27 -7.32 6.66
C GLN A 47 6.95 -6.25 5.60
N PRO A 48 6.37 -5.09 5.97
CA PRO A 48 6.29 -3.94 5.07
C PRO A 48 7.68 -3.37 4.78
N ARG A 49 7.93 -2.90 3.55
CA ARG A 49 9.20 -2.29 3.14
C ARG A 49 8.96 -1.07 2.26
N MET A 50 9.89 -0.13 2.34
CA MET A 50 10.03 0.99 1.41
C MET A 50 11.16 0.64 0.44
N GLU A 51 10.81 0.41 -0.82
CA GLU A 51 11.74 -0.05 -1.86
C GLU A 51 12.23 1.18 -2.62
N MET A 52 13.48 1.58 -2.42
CA MET A 52 14.01 2.85 -2.95
C MET A 52 15.20 2.64 -3.88
N THR A 53 15.35 3.55 -4.84
CA THR A 53 16.56 3.71 -5.66
C THR A 53 17.02 5.16 -5.57
N PHE A 54 18.25 5.35 -5.08
CA PHE A 54 18.90 6.65 -4.95
C PHE A 54 19.82 6.85 -6.14
N THR A 55 19.75 8.02 -6.78
CA THR A 55 20.60 8.39 -7.92
C THR A 55 21.24 9.74 -7.65
N ASN A 56 22.55 9.82 -7.74
CA ASN A 56 23.31 11.06 -7.67
C ASN A 56 23.49 11.64 -9.07
N LYS A 57 22.74 12.70 -9.40
CA LYS A 57 22.88 13.48 -10.64
C LYS A 57 23.76 14.72 -10.48
N ALA A 58 24.37 14.92 -9.31
CA ALA A 58 25.37 15.97 -9.10
C ALA A 58 26.76 15.50 -9.53
N MET A 59 27.71 16.45 -9.56
CA MET A 59 29.12 16.18 -9.83
C MET A 59 29.91 15.76 -8.59
N GLN A 60 29.41 16.07 -7.39
CA GLN A 60 30.08 15.75 -6.12
C GLN A 60 29.54 14.44 -5.52
N PRO A 61 30.38 13.63 -4.85
CA PRO A 61 29.93 12.39 -4.24
C PRO A 61 28.99 12.63 -3.05
N MET A 62 27.99 11.76 -2.91
CA MET A 62 27.04 11.77 -1.79
C MET A 62 27.26 10.55 -0.90
N SER A 63 27.27 10.74 0.42
CA SER A 63 27.46 9.68 1.41
C SER A 63 26.79 10.05 2.73
N GLY A 64 26.86 9.18 3.73
CA GLY A 64 26.28 9.46 5.05
C GLY A 64 24.75 9.53 5.04
N PHE A 65 24.11 8.72 4.19
CA PHE A 65 22.67 8.70 4.05
C PHE A 65 21.97 8.23 5.33
N ALA A 66 20.94 8.95 5.76
CA ALA A 66 20.08 8.58 6.87
C ALA A 66 18.62 8.95 6.55
N ILE A 67 17.68 8.25 7.20
CA ILE A 67 16.24 8.47 7.03
C ILE A 67 15.56 8.69 8.37
N GLN A 68 14.57 9.58 8.38
CA GLN A 68 13.61 9.71 9.45
C GLN A 68 12.21 9.81 8.84
N LEU A 69 11.27 9.08 9.43
CA LEU A 69 9.85 9.20 9.13
C LEU A 69 9.19 10.03 10.23
N ASN A 70 8.35 11.00 9.87
CA ASN A 70 7.59 11.73 10.87
C ASN A 70 6.50 10.82 11.48
N LYS A 71 5.93 11.24 12.61
CA LYS A 71 4.76 10.57 13.18
C LYS A 71 3.65 10.49 12.11
N ASN A 72 2.93 9.38 12.06
CA ASN A 72 1.91 9.13 11.04
C ASN A 72 0.77 8.26 11.57
N SER A 73 -0.31 8.15 10.80
CA SER A 73 -1.58 7.56 11.27
C SER A 73 -1.48 6.08 11.64
N PHE A 74 -0.49 5.37 11.07
CA PHE A 74 -0.32 3.92 11.21
C PHE A 74 0.93 3.55 12.03
N GLY A 75 1.60 4.53 12.64
CA GLY A 75 2.82 4.28 13.43
C GLY A 75 3.97 3.72 12.61
N VAL A 76 4.01 3.98 11.30
CA VAL A 76 5.05 3.45 10.41
C VAL A 76 6.40 4.08 10.75
N CYS A 77 7.40 3.26 11.00
CA CYS A 77 8.77 3.68 11.31
C CYS A 77 9.81 2.77 10.63
N PRO A 78 11.05 3.24 10.42
CA PRO A 78 12.13 2.38 9.94
C PRO A 78 12.41 1.23 10.93
N ALA A 79 12.48 0.00 10.42
CA ALA A 79 12.90 -1.19 11.16
C ALA A 79 14.37 -1.53 10.84
N GLY A 80 15.26 -0.59 11.15
CA GLY A 80 16.70 -0.68 10.85
C GLY A 80 17.25 0.61 10.26
N GLY A 81 18.57 0.63 10.01
CA GLY A 81 19.24 1.75 9.37
C GLY A 81 19.08 1.74 7.85
N LEU A 82 19.03 2.92 7.24
CA LEU A 82 19.09 3.06 5.77
C LEU A 82 20.50 2.75 5.28
N VAL A 83 20.62 1.83 4.31
CA VAL A 83 21.91 1.43 3.73
C VAL A 83 21.91 1.75 2.23
N VAL A 84 22.46 2.92 1.87
CA VAL A 84 22.65 3.35 0.46
C VAL A 84 24.09 3.14 -0.01
N GLY A 85 25.07 3.30 0.89
CA GLY A 85 26.48 3.44 0.53
C GLY A 85 26.83 4.84 0.02
N ALA A 86 28.05 5.00 -0.51
CA ALA A 86 28.48 6.24 -1.16
C ALA A 86 28.12 6.21 -2.65
N LEU A 87 27.57 7.31 -3.17
CA LEU A 87 27.20 7.49 -4.57
C LEU A 87 28.13 8.51 -5.23
N GLY A 88 28.97 8.06 -6.17
CA GLY A 88 29.72 8.95 -7.05
C GLY A 88 28.81 9.70 -8.04
N ALA A 89 29.37 10.63 -8.81
CA ALA A 89 28.62 11.36 -9.84
C ALA A 89 28.00 10.40 -10.86
N GLY A 90 26.70 10.54 -11.13
CA GLY A 90 25.91 9.64 -11.98
C GLY A 90 25.60 8.27 -11.36
N GLY A 91 26.13 7.96 -10.17
CA GLY A 91 25.96 6.67 -9.51
C GLY A 91 24.55 6.47 -8.95
N ALA A 92 24.12 5.21 -8.86
CA ALA A 92 22.84 4.83 -8.28
C ALA A 92 22.96 3.57 -7.41
N ALA A 93 22.10 3.46 -6.40
CA ALA A 93 22.00 2.27 -5.55
C ALA A 93 20.53 1.96 -5.19
N GLU A 94 20.20 0.67 -5.14
CA GLU A 94 18.96 0.21 -4.50
C GLU A 94 19.18 0.15 -2.98
N ALA A 95 18.22 0.68 -2.23
CA ALA A 95 18.28 0.79 -0.79
C ALA A 95 16.93 0.40 -0.17
N PRO A 96 16.61 -0.91 -0.15
CA PRO A 96 15.36 -1.37 0.45
C PRO A 96 15.40 -1.16 1.97
N LEU A 97 14.33 -0.60 2.54
CA LEU A 97 14.23 -0.31 3.97
C LEU A 97 13.04 -1.05 4.57
N SER A 98 13.29 -1.96 5.50
CA SER A 98 12.24 -2.60 6.30
C SER A 98 11.51 -1.57 7.17
N LEU A 99 10.19 -1.70 7.29
CA LEU A 99 9.33 -0.80 8.06
C LEU A 99 8.59 -1.59 9.15
N ALA A 100 8.47 -1.02 10.34
CA ALA A 100 7.59 -1.51 11.41
C ALA A 100 6.40 -0.55 11.60
N THR A 101 5.41 -0.97 12.39
CA THR A 101 4.20 -0.18 12.73
C THR A 101 4.09 0.07 14.23
N SER A 102 5.23 0.08 14.93
CA SER A 102 5.37 0.32 16.37
C SER A 102 5.85 1.74 16.71
N GLY A 103 5.95 2.60 15.69
CA GLY A 103 6.37 3.98 15.82
C GLY A 103 5.30 4.89 16.41
N PRO A 104 5.66 6.16 16.68
CA PRO A 104 4.74 7.14 17.22
C PRO A 104 3.60 7.45 16.24
N VAL A 105 2.37 7.48 16.76
CA VAL A 105 1.16 7.72 15.97
C VAL A 105 0.77 9.20 16.03
N GLN A 106 0.47 9.77 14.87
CA GLN A 106 -0.17 11.07 14.73
C GLN A 106 -1.09 11.00 13.51
N ARG A 107 -2.37 11.35 13.66
CA ARG A 107 -3.29 11.37 12.53
C ARG A 107 -2.79 12.35 11.47
N MET A 108 -2.76 11.87 10.23
CA MET A 108 -2.40 12.65 9.04
C MET A 108 -3.63 12.87 8.15
N GLU A 109 -3.53 13.86 7.26
CA GLU A 109 -4.48 14.09 6.18
C GLU A 109 -3.70 14.25 4.85
N PRO A 110 -3.92 13.40 3.83
CA PRO A 110 -4.74 12.18 3.87
C PRO A 110 -4.22 11.15 4.87
N LEU A 111 -5.07 10.22 5.30
CA LEU A 111 -4.77 9.27 6.38
C LEU A 111 -3.48 8.46 6.15
N ASN A 112 -3.17 8.12 4.90
CA ASN A 112 -1.99 7.35 4.51
C ASN A 112 -0.79 8.21 4.09
N ASN A 113 -0.81 9.52 4.37
CA ASN A 113 0.32 10.40 4.10
C ASN A 113 1.51 10.06 5.01
N LEU A 114 2.70 9.99 4.43
CA LEU A 114 3.97 9.75 5.11
C LEU A 114 4.95 10.86 4.76
N GLN A 115 5.35 11.63 5.77
CA GLN A 115 6.39 12.65 5.64
C GLN A 115 7.76 12.03 5.93
N VAL A 116 8.71 12.27 5.03
CA VAL A 116 10.03 11.65 5.04
C VAL A 116 11.10 12.74 5.03
N ALA A 117 12.11 12.57 5.88
CA ALA A 117 13.35 13.32 5.83
C ALA A 117 14.49 12.36 5.47
N ILE A 118 15.27 12.71 4.44
CA ILE A 118 16.50 12.03 4.05
C ILE A 118 17.66 12.99 4.25
N LYS A 119 18.67 12.59 5.00
CA LYS A 119 19.92 13.34 5.14
C LYS A 119 21.02 12.68 4.32
N ASN A 120 21.95 13.45 3.79
CA ASN A 120 23.28 12.99 3.39
C ASN A 120 24.36 13.99 3.87
N ASN A 121 25.58 13.88 3.35
CA ASN A 121 26.70 14.80 3.61
C ASN A 121 26.53 16.21 3.02
N VAL A 122 25.47 16.45 2.23
CA VAL A 122 25.22 17.75 1.58
C VAL A 122 24.11 18.52 2.29
N ASP A 123 22.94 17.90 2.52
CA ASP A 123 21.80 18.53 3.19
C ASP A 123 20.78 17.51 3.73
N VAL A 124 19.65 18.01 4.24
CA VAL A 124 18.44 17.27 4.60
C VAL A 124 17.32 17.60 3.61
N PHE A 125 16.76 16.56 3.00
CA PHE A 125 15.70 16.63 2.01
C PHE A 125 14.39 16.14 2.60
N TYR A 126 13.32 16.90 2.38
CA TYR A 126 11.99 16.56 2.84
C TYR A 126 11.07 16.27 1.67
N PHE A 127 10.29 15.21 1.78
CA PHE A 127 9.20 14.91 0.84
C PHE A 127 8.06 14.21 1.55
N ALA A 128 6.95 14.05 0.85
CA ALA A 128 5.84 13.23 1.30
C ALA A 128 5.46 12.22 0.21
N CYS A 129 5.04 11.04 0.64
CA CYS A 129 4.47 10.03 -0.23
C CYS A 129 3.27 9.37 0.45
N LEU A 130 2.44 8.69 -0.34
CA LEU A 130 1.27 7.97 0.17
C LEU A 130 1.62 6.50 0.36
N ILE A 131 1.38 5.98 1.56
CA ILE A 131 1.52 4.55 1.85
C ILE A 131 0.35 3.82 1.16
N PRO A 132 0.60 2.88 0.25
CA PRO A 132 -0.47 2.04 -0.26
C PRO A 132 -0.83 1.02 0.83
N VAL A 133 -2.01 1.18 1.44
CA VAL A 133 -2.33 0.52 2.73
C VAL A 133 -2.41 -1.01 2.66
N HIS A 134 -2.42 -1.62 1.47
CA HIS A 134 -2.34 -3.08 1.34
C HIS A 134 -1.07 -3.67 1.97
N ILE A 135 0.03 -2.90 2.07
CA ILE A 135 1.24 -3.37 2.76
C ILE A 135 1.04 -3.53 4.28
N LEU A 136 -0.03 -2.93 4.81
CA LEU A 136 -0.43 -2.94 6.22
C LEU A 136 -1.50 -3.99 6.51
N PHE A 137 -1.93 -4.79 5.53
CA PHE A 137 -2.91 -5.86 5.75
C PHE A 137 -2.19 -7.07 6.35
N THR A 138 -2.72 -7.61 7.44
CA THR A 138 -2.07 -8.69 8.21
C THR A 138 -2.61 -10.06 7.85
N GLU A 139 -1.77 -11.08 8.04
CA GLU A 139 -2.05 -12.47 7.71
C GLU A 139 -3.17 -13.07 8.58
N ASP A 140 -3.40 -12.51 9.77
CA ASP A 140 -4.49 -12.87 10.68
C ASP A 140 -5.79 -12.09 10.41
N GLY A 141 -5.99 -11.64 9.16
CA GLY A 141 -7.15 -10.86 8.72
C GLY A 141 -8.40 -11.68 8.34
N GLN A 142 -8.37 -13.00 8.50
CA GLN A 142 -9.50 -13.87 8.19
C GLN A 142 -10.43 -14.03 9.40
N LEU A 143 -11.68 -13.55 9.27
CA LEU A 143 -12.71 -13.74 10.29
C LEU A 143 -13.44 -15.09 10.14
N ASP A 144 -13.83 -15.67 11.26
CA ASP A 144 -14.84 -16.72 11.26
C ASP A 144 -16.18 -16.23 10.72
N LYS A 145 -16.89 -17.07 9.96
CA LYS A 145 -18.19 -16.73 9.35
C LYS A 145 -19.22 -16.20 10.35
N ARG A 146 -19.28 -16.76 11.56
CA ARG A 146 -20.19 -16.29 12.63
C ARG A 146 -19.81 -14.89 13.11
N VAL A 147 -18.51 -14.63 13.29
CA VAL A 147 -17.96 -13.35 13.74
C VAL A 147 -18.14 -12.28 12.67
N PHE A 148 -17.93 -12.62 11.39
CA PHE A 148 -18.21 -11.72 10.27
C PHE A 148 -19.68 -11.28 10.29
N LEU A 149 -20.61 -12.22 10.38
CA LEU A 149 -22.05 -11.93 10.34
C LEU A 149 -22.52 -11.10 11.54
N SER A 150 -22.01 -11.36 12.75
CA SER A 150 -22.34 -10.54 13.92
C SER A 150 -21.76 -9.13 13.79
N THR A 151 -20.46 -9.03 13.45
CA THR A 151 -19.77 -7.74 13.28
C THR A 151 -20.40 -6.88 12.20
N TRP A 152 -20.78 -7.46 11.06
CA TRP A 152 -21.44 -6.74 9.96
C TRP A 152 -22.77 -6.09 10.38
N LYS A 153 -23.54 -6.78 11.21
CA LYS A 153 -24.82 -6.29 11.76
C LYS A 153 -24.62 -5.24 12.84
N GLU A 154 -23.59 -5.40 13.67
CA GLU A 154 -23.27 -4.47 14.76
C GLU A 154 -22.71 -3.13 14.26
N ILE A 155 -21.96 -3.11 13.16
CA ILE A 155 -21.44 -1.86 12.60
C ILE A 155 -22.63 -1.06 12.01
N PRO A 156 -22.85 0.20 12.47
CA PRO A 156 -23.95 1.03 12.00
C PRO A 156 -23.97 1.17 10.48
N ALA A 157 -25.16 1.22 9.87
CA ALA A 157 -25.29 1.45 8.42
C ALA A 157 -24.68 2.81 7.99
N ALA A 158 -24.67 3.81 8.87
CA ALA A 158 -24.00 5.09 8.62
C ALA A 158 -22.46 4.98 8.46
N ASN A 159 -21.87 3.86 8.90
CA ASN A 159 -20.46 3.55 8.72
C ASN A 159 -20.19 2.70 7.47
N GLU A 160 -21.24 2.41 6.68
CA GLU A 160 -21.09 1.74 5.39
C GLU A 160 -20.74 2.77 4.32
N VAL A 161 -19.65 2.52 3.60
CA VAL A 161 -19.24 3.32 2.44
C VAL A 161 -19.29 2.43 1.22
N GLN A 162 -20.03 2.86 0.20
CA GLN A 162 -20.15 2.13 -1.07
C GLN A 162 -19.38 2.84 -2.17
N HIS A 163 -18.69 2.05 -2.99
CA HIS A 163 -17.97 2.52 -4.16
C HIS A 163 -18.30 1.67 -5.38
N THR A 164 -18.25 2.30 -6.56
CA THR A 164 -18.31 1.61 -7.84
C THR A 164 -16.89 1.35 -8.33
N LEU A 165 -16.60 0.09 -8.67
CA LEU A 165 -15.39 -0.32 -9.37
C LEU A 165 -15.72 -0.49 -10.85
N SER A 166 -15.01 0.23 -11.72
CA SER A 166 -15.13 0.10 -13.17
C SER A 166 -14.03 -0.79 -13.75
N ASN A 167 -14.29 -1.39 -14.90
CA ASN A 167 -13.33 -2.21 -15.65
C ASN A 167 -12.78 -3.39 -14.84
N VAL A 168 -13.63 -4.03 -14.04
CA VAL A 168 -13.28 -5.25 -13.31
C VAL A 168 -13.20 -6.41 -14.30
N ILE A 169 -12.08 -7.13 -14.26
CA ILE A 169 -11.80 -8.28 -15.11
C ILE A 169 -11.58 -9.50 -14.23
N GLY A 170 -12.21 -10.62 -14.59
CA GLY A 170 -12.07 -11.90 -13.92
C GLY A 170 -13.40 -12.43 -13.37
N THR A 171 -13.35 -13.66 -12.86
CA THR A 171 -14.47 -14.30 -12.17
C THR A 171 -14.40 -14.02 -10.68
N ALA A 172 -15.50 -14.28 -9.96
CA ALA A 172 -15.51 -14.20 -8.51
C ALA A 172 -14.41 -15.06 -7.86
N ASP A 173 -14.07 -16.22 -8.45
CA ASP A 173 -13.01 -17.10 -7.93
C ASP A 173 -11.61 -16.53 -8.17
N SER A 174 -11.34 -16.00 -9.38
CA SER A 174 -10.03 -15.39 -9.65
C SER A 174 -9.81 -14.12 -8.82
N ILE A 175 -10.88 -13.34 -8.60
CA ILE A 175 -10.83 -12.15 -7.74
C ILE A 175 -10.60 -12.58 -6.28
N ALA A 176 -11.33 -13.57 -5.77
CA ALA A 176 -11.14 -14.07 -4.40
C ALA A 176 -9.70 -14.58 -4.16
N GLN A 177 -9.12 -15.30 -5.12
CA GLN A 177 -7.72 -15.74 -5.06
C GLN A 177 -6.76 -14.55 -5.04
N LYS A 178 -6.92 -13.58 -5.96
CA LYS A 178 -6.08 -12.37 -6.03
C LYS A 178 -6.14 -11.56 -4.73
N MET A 179 -7.32 -11.43 -4.15
CA MET A 179 -7.55 -10.75 -2.87
C MET A 179 -6.86 -11.48 -1.72
N THR A 180 -6.93 -12.83 -1.69
CA THR A 180 -6.28 -13.64 -0.66
C THR A 180 -4.76 -13.49 -0.66
N LEU A 181 -4.14 -13.37 -1.85
CA LEU A 181 -2.70 -13.09 -1.98
C LEU A 181 -2.27 -11.73 -1.40
N ASN A 182 -3.24 -10.86 -1.09
CA ASN A 182 -3.05 -9.54 -0.54
C ASN A 182 -3.67 -9.41 0.85
N ASN A 183 -3.87 -10.51 1.59
CA ASN A 183 -4.45 -10.52 2.94
C ASN A 183 -5.88 -9.93 3.00
N ILE A 184 -6.64 -10.07 1.91
CA ILE A 184 -8.09 -9.82 1.87
C ILE A 184 -8.79 -11.17 1.69
N PHE A 185 -9.41 -11.67 2.75
CA PHE A 185 -9.86 -13.06 2.82
C PHE A 185 -11.34 -13.18 2.51
N THR A 186 -11.71 -14.03 1.56
CA THR A 186 -13.11 -14.34 1.28
C THR A 186 -13.68 -15.30 2.33
N ILE A 187 -14.65 -14.83 3.10
CA ILE A 187 -15.32 -15.55 4.18
C ILE A 187 -16.52 -16.35 3.66
N ALA A 188 -17.23 -15.82 2.68
CA ALA A 188 -18.31 -16.51 2.01
C ALA A 188 -18.47 -16.01 0.57
N LYS A 189 -18.87 -16.92 -0.31
CA LYS A 189 -19.34 -16.64 -1.67
C LYS A 189 -20.79 -17.08 -1.78
N ARG A 190 -21.64 -16.26 -2.38
CA ARG A 190 -23.04 -16.60 -2.71
C ARG A 190 -23.35 -16.17 -4.12
N ASN A 191 -24.30 -16.86 -4.75
CA ASN A 191 -24.95 -16.38 -5.96
C ASN A 191 -26.38 -15.97 -5.60
N VAL A 192 -26.76 -14.73 -5.89
CA VAL A 192 -28.08 -14.17 -5.60
C VAL A 192 -28.59 -13.54 -6.89
N GLU A 193 -29.68 -14.09 -7.45
CA GLU A 193 -30.28 -13.57 -8.70
C GLU A 193 -29.28 -13.46 -9.86
N GLY A 194 -28.33 -14.40 -9.94
CA GLY A 194 -27.28 -14.41 -10.96
C GLY A 194 -26.10 -13.46 -10.67
N GLN A 195 -26.09 -12.76 -9.53
CA GLN A 195 -24.95 -11.95 -9.07
C GLN A 195 -24.09 -12.73 -8.09
N ASP A 196 -22.78 -12.66 -8.30
CA ASP A 196 -21.83 -13.20 -7.34
C ASP A 196 -21.57 -12.18 -6.23
N MET A 197 -21.77 -12.60 -4.99
CA MET A 197 -21.55 -11.83 -3.78
C MET A 197 -20.36 -12.43 -3.03
N LEU A 198 -19.27 -11.67 -2.88
CA LEU A 198 -18.12 -12.01 -2.06
C LEU A 198 -18.12 -11.23 -0.76
N TYR A 199 -18.20 -11.95 0.36
CA TYR A 199 -18.07 -11.40 1.70
C TYR A 199 -16.64 -11.59 2.17
N GLN A 200 -15.94 -10.50 2.46
CA GLN A 200 -14.50 -10.52 2.70
C GLN A 200 -14.12 -9.77 3.98
N SER A 201 -13.03 -10.17 4.61
CA SER A 201 -12.44 -9.44 5.74
C SER A 201 -10.96 -9.17 5.51
N LEU A 202 -10.49 -8.09 6.10
CA LEU A 202 -9.08 -7.81 6.30
C LEU A 202 -8.87 -7.17 7.67
N LYS A 203 -7.62 -7.20 8.12
CA LYS A 203 -7.18 -6.56 9.36
C LYS A 203 -5.92 -5.74 9.08
N LEU A 204 -5.87 -4.54 9.63
CA LEU A 204 -4.70 -3.66 9.58
C LEU A 204 -3.72 -3.99 10.72
N THR A 205 -2.46 -3.60 10.56
CA THR A 205 -1.39 -3.72 11.57
C THR A 205 -1.70 -3.02 12.90
N ASN A 206 -2.61 -2.05 12.91
CA ASN A 206 -3.11 -1.38 14.13
C ASN A 206 -4.40 -2.01 14.68
N ASN A 207 -4.72 -3.25 14.28
CA ASN A 207 -5.89 -4.04 14.69
C ASN A 207 -7.26 -3.51 14.24
N ILE A 208 -7.30 -2.56 13.31
CA ILE A 208 -8.57 -2.15 12.69
C ILE A 208 -9.04 -3.25 11.74
N TRP A 209 -10.25 -3.74 11.98
CA TRP A 209 -10.95 -4.66 11.09
C TRP A 209 -11.75 -3.89 10.03
N VAL A 210 -11.76 -4.42 8.82
CA VAL A 210 -12.59 -3.93 7.72
C VAL A 210 -13.32 -5.13 7.10
N LEU A 211 -14.63 -5.01 6.98
CA LEU A 211 -15.48 -6.00 6.34
C LEU A 211 -15.91 -5.43 4.98
N LEU A 212 -15.90 -6.27 3.96
CA LEU A 212 -16.24 -5.89 2.59
C LEU A 212 -17.30 -6.82 2.01
N GLU A 213 -18.17 -6.26 1.19
CA GLU A 213 -19.09 -7.00 0.32
C GLU A 213 -18.81 -6.53 -1.12
N LEU A 214 -18.31 -7.43 -1.97
CA LEU A 214 -18.16 -7.19 -3.40
C LEU A 214 -19.30 -7.88 -4.15
N LYS A 215 -20.06 -7.08 -4.89
CA LYS A 215 -21.12 -7.52 -5.79
C LYS A 215 -20.63 -7.48 -7.23
N LEU A 216 -20.65 -8.63 -7.89
CA LEU A 216 -20.24 -8.84 -9.28
C LEU A 216 -21.45 -9.30 -10.11
N GLN A 217 -21.66 -8.67 -11.26
CA GLN A 217 -22.66 -9.09 -12.23
C GLN A 217 -21.94 -9.72 -13.44
N PRO A 218 -22.16 -11.01 -13.76
CA PRO A 218 -21.58 -11.64 -14.94
C PRO A 218 -21.87 -10.83 -16.22
N GLY A 219 -20.83 -10.58 -17.02
CA GLY A 219 -20.92 -9.77 -18.24
C GLY A 219 -20.92 -8.26 -18.03
N ASN A 220 -21.00 -7.77 -16.78
CA ASN A 220 -20.85 -6.35 -16.46
C ASN A 220 -19.42 -6.08 -15.93
N PRO A 221 -18.66 -5.15 -16.55
CA PRO A 221 -17.36 -4.75 -16.04
C PRO A 221 -17.43 -3.85 -14.79
N GLU A 222 -18.63 -3.43 -14.37
CA GLU A 222 -18.84 -2.68 -13.13
C GLU A 222 -19.15 -3.62 -11.96
N ALA A 223 -18.57 -3.30 -10.81
CA ALA A 223 -18.83 -3.97 -9.54
C ALA A 223 -19.16 -2.94 -8.46
N THR A 224 -19.91 -3.35 -7.45
CA THR A 224 -20.17 -2.53 -6.26
C THR A 224 -19.38 -3.11 -5.08
N LEU A 225 -18.58 -2.27 -4.43
CA LEU A 225 -17.86 -2.62 -3.21
C LEU A 225 -18.45 -1.83 -2.04
N SER A 226 -19.02 -2.53 -1.07
CA SER A 226 -19.47 -1.97 0.20
C SER A 226 -18.45 -2.28 1.28
N LEU A 227 -18.05 -1.27 2.06
CA LEU A 227 -17.08 -1.38 3.13
C LEU A 227 -17.71 -0.97 4.46
N LYS A 228 -17.46 -1.76 5.51
CA LYS A 228 -17.83 -1.43 6.89
C LYS A 228 -16.61 -1.52 7.81
N SER A 229 -16.44 -0.50 8.64
CA SER A 229 -15.51 -0.52 9.76
C SER A 229 -16.05 0.32 10.92
N ARG A 230 -15.63 0.00 12.14
CA ARG A 230 -15.85 0.89 13.30
C ARG A 230 -15.07 2.21 13.14
N THR A 231 -14.01 2.21 12.34
CA THR A 231 -13.20 3.40 12.02
C THR A 231 -13.44 3.80 10.57
N VAL A 232 -14.44 4.65 10.30
CA VAL A 232 -14.85 5.02 8.93
C VAL A 232 -13.73 5.70 8.14
N GLU A 233 -12.83 6.41 8.83
CA GLU A 233 -11.74 7.17 8.21
C GLU A 233 -10.79 6.32 7.34
N VAL A 234 -10.72 4.99 7.57
CA VAL A 234 -9.88 4.10 6.74
C VAL A 234 -10.52 3.79 5.38
N ALA A 235 -11.82 4.01 5.20
CA ALA A 235 -12.57 3.53 4.04
C ALA A 235 -11.94 3.97 2.70
N THR A 236 -11.57 5.25 2.57
CA THR A 236 -10.98 5.79 1.34
C THR A 236 -9.68 5.10 0.95
N CYS A 237 -8.74 4.93 1.88
CA CYS A 237 -7.47 4.28 1.56
C CYS A 237 -7.63 2.77 1.33
N ILE A 238 -8.59 2.10 2.01
CA ILE A 238 -8.90 0.70 1.75
C ILE A 238 -9.49 0.53 0.35
N PHE A 239 -10.42 1.39 -0.06
CA PHE A 239 -10.98 1.37 -1.41
C PHE A 239 -9.88 1.53 -2.46
N GLN A 240 -8.98 2.51 -2.31
CA GLN A 240 -7.85 2.71 -3.22
C GLN A 240 -6.94 1.48 -3.32
N ALA A 241 -6.66 0.82 -2.19
CA ALA A 241 -5.87 -0.42 -2.17
C ALA A 241 -6.61 -1.56 -2.87
N TYR A 242 -7.90 -1.74 -2.59
CA TYR A 242 -8.75 -2.76 -3.19
C TYR A 242 -8.84 -2.59 -4.71
N GLU A 243 -9.06 -1.36 -5.16
CA GLU A 243 -9.12 -1.00 -6.58
C GLU A 243 -7.79 -1.27 -7.28
N ALA A 244 -6.65 -0.93 -6.66
CA ALA A 244 -5.34 -1.21 -7.23
C ALA A 244 -5.08 -2.71 -7.38
N ILE A 245 -5.48 -3.52 -6.40
CA ILE A 245 -5.32 -4.98 -6.41
C ILE A 245 -6.25 -5.61 -7.45
N ILE A 246 -7.55 -5.26 -7.47
CA ILE A 246 -8.49 -5.94 -8.38
C ILE A 246 -8.11 -5.72 -9.85
N LYS A 247 -7.58 -4.52 -10.17
CA LYS A 247 -7.17 -4.10 -11.53
C LYS A 247 -5.75 -4.53 -11.93
N SER A 248 -4.97 -5.15 -11.04
CA SER A 248 -3.59 -5.58 -11.33
C SER A 248 -3.51 -6.83 -12.19
#